data_AF-B9TJB5-F1
#
_entry.id   AF-B9TJB5-F1
#
_cell.length_a   1.000
_cell.length_b   1.000
_cell.length_c   1.000
_cell.angle_alpha   90.00
_cell.angle_beta   90.00
_cell.angle_gamma   90.00
#
_symmetry.space_group_name_H-M   'P 1'
#
loop_
_entity.id
_entity.type
_entity.pdbx_description
1 polymer ?
#
loop_
_entity_poly.entity_id
_entity_poly.type
_entity_poly.pdbx_seq_one_letter_code
_entity_poly.pdbx_strand_id
1 'polypeptide(L)'
;MRFVSPKTKSQQTFSVLHRLRESMVREHTRTVNQMHGFLLEFGISLPVGKTAITRLPVVLAMQELPPQLVAILERLHQHFKYREEQIGEIDQELAGQLADDEVGQRPMSIPGVGAVTASALAAKMGDAKQYG
;
A
#
# COMPACT_ATOMS: atom_id res chain seq x y z
N MET A 1 -30.95 23.61 5.31
CA MET A 1 -29.73 22.95 5.85
C MET A 1 -29.93 21.44 5.73
N ARG A 2 -29.12 20.75 4.92
CA ARG A 2 -29.20 19.28 4.73
C ARG A 2 -28.28 18.65 5.78
N PHE A 3 -28.86 18.09 6.84
CA PHE A 3 -28.10 17.39 7.87
C PHE A 3 -27.63 16.05 7.31
N VAL A 4 -26.32 15.87 7.21
CA VAL A 4 -25.71 14.59 6.84
C VAL A 4 -25.70 13.72 8.10
N SER A 5 -26.27 12.52 8.02
CA SER A 5 -26.22 11.57 9.13
C SER A 5 -24.79 11.35 9.59
N PRO A 6 -24.49 11.44 10.90
CA PRO A 6 -23.14 11.22 11.41
C PRO A 6 -22.67 9.81 11.05
N LYS A 7 -21.42 9.69 10.57
CA LYS A 7 -20.79 8.41 10.22
C LYS A 7 -20.89 7.45 11.40
N THR A 8 -21.35 6.22 11.15
CA THR A 8 -21.38 5.16 12.17
C THR A 8 -19.95 4.83 12.62
N LYS A 9 -19.79 4.25 13.81
CA LYS A 9 -18.46 3.81 14.29
C LYS A 9 -17.77 2.90 13.27
N SER A 10 -18.51 1.99 12.64
CA SER A 10 -18.00 1.11 11.59
C SER A 10 -17.47 1.89 10.38
N GLN A 11 -18.21 2.91 9.90
CA GLN A 11 -17.74 3.78 8.80
C GLN A 11 -16.52 4.62 9.18
N GLN A 12 -16.41 5.04 10.45
CA GLN A 12 -15.23 5.75 10.95
C GLN A 12 -14.01 4.84 11.00
N THR A 13 -14.15 3.60 11.51
CA THR A 13 -13.08 2.60 11.55
C THR A 13 -12.61 2.25 10.13
N PHE A 14 -13.54 2.03 9.20
CA PHE A 14 -13.21 1.78 7.79
C PHE A 14 -12.40 2.93 7.17
N SER A 15 -12.78 4.18 7.46
CA SER A 15 -12.04 5.36 7.01
C SER A 15 -10.65 5.49 7.66
N VAL A 16 -10.45 4.99 8.87
CA VAL A 16 -9.13 4.92 9.52
C VAL A 16 -8.26 3.85 8.86
N LEU A 17 -8.80 2.65 8.63
CA LEU A 17 -8.12 1.56 7.91
C LEU A 17 -7.62 2.00 6.53
N HIS A 18 -8.46 2.69 5.76
CA HIS A 18 -8.08 3.26 4.48
C HIS A 18 -6.90 4.22 4.55
N ARG A 19 -6.92 5.14 5.53
CA ARG A 19 -5.83 6.12 5.71
C ARG A 19 -4.54 5.45 6.18
N LEU A 20 -4.65 4.45 7.05
CA LEU A 20 -3.51 3.65 7.49
C LEU A 20 -2.85 2.96 6.29
N ARG A 21 -3.66 2.30 5.45
CA ARG A 21 -3.19 1.66 4.21
C ARG A 21 -2.49 2.65 3.28
N GLU A 22 -3.08 3.82 3.03
CA GLU A 22 -2.45 4.86 2.21
C GLU A 22 -1.09 5.31 2.77
N SER A 23 -1.00 5.49 4.09
CA SER A 23 0.26 5.84 4.76
C SER A 23 1.31 4.75 4.55
N MET A 24 0.95 3.49 4.76
CA MET A 24 1.86 2.36 4.63
C MET A 24 2.38 2.19 3.19
N VAL A 25 1.54 2.42 2.18
CA VAL A 25 1.97 2.38 0.77
C VAL A 25 2.96 3.50 0.44
N ARG A 26 2.75 4.70 0.99
CA ARG A 26 3.70 5.82 0.83
C ARG A 26 5.04 5.49 1.48
N GLU A 27 5.01 4.94 2.68
CA GLU A 27 6.22 4.51 3.39
C GLU A 27 6.94 3.39 2.63
N HIS A 28 6.19 2.41 2.11
CA HIS A 28 6.73 1.34 1.27
C HIS A 28 7.47 1.89 0.04
N THR A 29 6.85 2.82 -0.67
CA THR A 29 7.46 3.49 -1.83
C THR A 29 8.71 4.28 -1.44
N ARG A 30 8.68 4.97 -0.29
CA ARG A 30 9.84 5.70 0.25
C ARG A 30 11.01 4.76 0.54
N THR A 31 10.74 3.61 1.17
CA THR A 31 11.75 2.59 1.47
C THR A 31 12.40 2.02 0.20
N VAL A 32 11.60 1.75 -0.84
CA VAL A 32 12.11 1.33 -2.16
C VAL A 32 13.05 2.39 -2.73
N ASN A 33 12.62 3.64 -2.79
CA ASN A 33 13.44 4.74 -3.32
C ASN A 33 14.73 4.94 -2.52
N GLN A 34 14.69 4.74 -1.20
CA GLN A 34 15.88 4.82 -0.35
C GLN A 34 16.90 3.71 -0.68
N MET A 35 16.45 2.47 -0.87
CA MET A 35 17.33 1.37 -1.30
C MET A 35 17.95 1.65 -2.67
N HIS A 36 17.15 2.15 -3.62
CA HIS A 36 17.65 2.55 -4.94
C HIS A 36 18.70 3.65 -4.82
N GLY A 37 18.47 4.68 -3.98
CA GLY A 37 19.44 5.74 -3.74
C GLY A 37 20.78 5.21 -3.23
N PHE A 38 20.74 4.35 -2.22
CA PHE A 38 21.95 3.73 -1.67
C PHE A 38 22.68 2.87 -2.70
N LEU A 39 21.99 2.09 -3.52
CA LEU A 39 22.64 1.30 -4.57
C LEU A 39 23.28 2.17 -5.66
N LEU A 40 22.64 3.29 -6.01
CA LEU A 40 23.16 4.22 -7.01
C LEU A 40 24.46 4.89 -6.55
N GLU A 41 24.64 5.16 -5.25
CA GLU A 41 25.91 5.67 -4.70
C GLU A 41 27.09 4.73 -4.95
N PHE A 42 26.83 3.43 -5.13
CA PHE A 42 27.83 2.39 -5.45
C PHE A 42 27.79 1.99 -6.93
N GLY A 43 27.14 2.78 -7.80
CA GLY A 43 27.06 2.54 -9.24
C GLY A 43 26.12 1.41 -9.66
N ILE A 44 25.30 0.89 -8.75
CA ILE A 44 24.35 -0.19 -9.02
C ILE A 44 23.00 0.41 -9.36
N SER A 45 22.62 0.33 -10.63
CA SER A 45 21.29 0.70 -11.08
C SER A 45 20.39 -0.53 -11.14
N LEU A 46 19.31 -0.52 -10.36
CA LEU A 46 18.26 -1.53 -10.44
C LEU A 46 17.08 -1.05 -11.29
N PRO A 47 16.42 -1.96 -12.03
CA PRO A 47 15.21 -1.61 -12.78
C PRO A 47 14.13 -1.10 -11.83
N VAL A 48 13.34 -0.14 -12.32
CA VAL A 48 12.29 0.50 -11.53
C VAL A 48 11.20 -0.52 -11.19
N GLY A 49 10.83 -0.58 -9.91
CA GLY A 49 9.64 -1.30 -9.47
C GLY A 49 9.89 -2.34 -8.39
N LYS A 50 8.78 -2.87 -7.87
CA LYS A 50 8.76 -3.74 -6.70
C LYS A 50 9.55 -5.03 -6.89
N THR A 51 9.48 -5.63 -8.09
CA THR A 51 10.15 -6.90 -8.42
C THR A 51 11.67 -6.83 -8.28
N ALA A 52 12.28 -5.67 -8.56
CA ALA A 52 13.71 -5.48 -8.40
C ALA A 52 14.13 -5.55 -6.94
N ILE A 53 13.37 -4.90 -6.05
CA ILE A 53 13.61 -4.92 -4.61
C ILE A 53 13.28 -6.28 -4.00
N THR A 54 12.26 -7.00 -4.48
CA THR A 54 11.98 -8.37 -4.03
C THR A 54 13.16 -9.32 -4.26
N ARG A 55 13.94 -9.10 -5.32
CA ARG A 55 15.12 -9.90 -5.67
C ARG A 55 16.43 -9.31 -5.15
N LEU A 56 16.36 -8.28 -4.31
CA LEU A 56 17.54 -7.59 -3.76
C LEU A 56 18.58 -8.54 -3.16
N PRO A 57 18.25 -9.59 -2.39
CA PRO A 57 19.26 -10.50 -1.84
C PRO A 57 20.09 -11.22 -2.91
N VAL A 58 19.46 -11.57 -4.04
CA VAL A 58 20.16 -12.22 -5.17
C VAL A 58 21.10 -11.24 -5.85
N VAL A 59 20.65 -10.00 -6.01
CA VAL A 59 21.44 -8.89 -6.56
C VAL A 59 22.67 -8.65 -5.69
N LEU A 60 22.49 -8.45 -4.38
CA LEU A 60 23.58 -8.22 -3.43
C LEU A 60 24.62 -9.35 -3.44
N ALA A 61 24.20 -10.61 -3.59
CA ALA A 61 25.10 -11.76 -3.70
C ALA A 61 25.93 -11.79 -4.99
N MET A 62 25.52 -11.06 -6.04
CA MET A 62 26.21 -10.98 -7.32
C MET A 62 27.11 -9.74 -7.45
N GLN A 63 27.15 -8.85 -6.46
CA GLN A 63 27.99 -7.64 -6.49
C GLN A 63 29.04 -7.65 -5.39
N GLU A 64 30.21 -7.10 -5.70
CA GLU A 64 31.27 -6.84 -4.72
C GLU A 64 30.96 -5.54 -3.97
N LEU A 65 30.08 -5.63 -2.97
CA LEU A 65 29.70 -4.52 -2.11
C LEU A 65 30.39 -4.61 -0.74
N PRO A 66 30.64 -3.47 -0.06
CA PRO A 66 31.13 -3.47 1.30
C PRO A 66 30.17 -4.26 2.23
N PRO A 67 30.68 -5.16 3.10
CA PRO A 67 29.83 -5.98 3.97
C PRO A 67 28.86 -5.18 4.85
N GLN A 68 29.26 -3.97 5.29
CA GLN A 68 28.38 -3.09 6.07
C GLN A 68 27.20 -2.57 5.25
N LEU A 69 27.42 -2.24 3.96
CA LEU A 69 26.34 -1.80 3.08
C LEU A 69 25.34 -2.92 2.84
N VAL A 70 25.83 -4.15 2.61
CA VAL A 70 24.99 -5.35 2.45
C VAL A 70 24.08 -5.51 3.67
N ALA A 71 24.64 -5.44 4.89
CA ALA A 71 23.85 -5.55 6.13
C ALA A 71 22.80 -4.43 6.28
N ILE A 72 23.09 -3.19 5.85
CA ILE A 72 22.13 -2.08 5.86
C ILE A 72 20.99 -2.34 4.87
N LEU A 73 21.31 -2.76 3.65
CA LEU A 73 20.34 -3.05 2.60
C LEU A 73 19.47 -4.26 2.95
N GLU A 74 20.04 -5.30 3.56
CA GLU A 74 19.29 -6.43 4.10
C GLU A 74 18.31 -6.01 5.19
N ARG A 75 18.72 -5.15 6.13
CA ARG A 75 17.83 -4.62 7.17
C ARG A 75 16.65 -3.85 6.57
N LEU A 76 16.91 -3.00 5.59
CA LEU A 76 15.85 -2.29 4.86
C LEU A 76 14.94 -3.27 4.13
N HIS A 77 15.50 -4.33 3.54
CA HIS A 77 14.75 -5.32 2.77
C HIS A 77 13.82 -6.16 3.65
N GLN A 78 14.27 -6.53 4.85
CA GLN A 78 13.41 -7.19 5.84
C GLN A 78 12.26 -6.27 6.27
N HIS A 79 12.55 -4.98 6.53
CA HIS A 79 11.50 -4.02 6.84
C HIS A 79 10.49 -3.84 5.70
N PHE A 80 10.97 -3.83 4.46
CA PHE A 80 10.13 -3.80 3.27
C PHE A 80 9.18 -4.99 3.19
N LYS A 81 9.68 -6.21 3.44
CA LYS A 81 8.85 -7.43 3.43
C LYS A 81 7.76 -7.40 4.50
N TYR A 82 8.15 -7.07 5.74
CA TYR A 82 7.20 -6.95 6.83
C TYR A 82 6.07 -5.95 6.52
N ARG A 83 6.42 -4.81 5.94
CA ARG A 83 5.43 -3.80 5.52
C ARG A 83 4.54 -4.27 4.40
N GLU A 84 5.10 -5.01 3.44
CA GLU A 84 4.34 -5.62 2.34
C GLU A 84 3.28 -6.60 2.86
N GLU A 85 3.64 -7.46 3.81
CA GLU A 85 2.73 -8.40 4.46
C GLU A 85 1.59 -7.66 5.18
N GLN A 86 1.93 -6.64 5.98
CA GLN A 86 0.93 -5.83 6.69
C GLN A 86 -0.02 -5.07 5.75
N ILE A 87 0.46 -4.57 4.60
CA ILE A 87 -0.40 -3.97 3.58
C ILE A 87 -1.36 -5.03 3.02
N GLY A 88 -0.86 -6.25 2.78
CA GLY A 88 -1.68 -7.38 2.31
C GLY A 88 -2.78 -7.77 3.29
N GLU A 89 -2.49 -7.80 4.60
CA GLU A 89 -3.47 -8.07 5.66
C GLU A 89 -4.56 -6.99 5.70
N ILE A 90 -4.18 -5.71 5.65
CA ILE A 90 -5.14 -4.60 5.61
C ILE A 90 -5.97 -4.62 4.32
N ASP A 91 -5.38 -4.98 3.19
CA ASP A 91 -6.09 -5.12 1.91
C ASP A 91 -7.15 -6.23 1.99
N GLN A 92 -6.86 -7.35 2.67
CA GLN A 92 -7.82 -8.41 2.92
C GLN A 92 -8.94 -7.97 3.87
N GLU A 93 -8.60 -7.25 4.94
CA GLU A 93 -9.59 -6.71 5.90
C GLU A 93 -10.54 -5.72 5.21
N LEU A 94 -9.99 -4.82 4.39
CA LEU A 94 -10.78 -3.87 3.60
C LEU A 94 -11.69 -4.59 2.59
N ALA A 95 -11.18 -5.63 1.91
CA ALA A 95 -11.97 -6.40 0.95
C ALA A 95 -13.11 -7.19 1.62
N GLY A 96 -12.87 -7.77 2.80
CA GLY A 96 -13.89 -8.46 3.59
C GLY A 96 -15.00 -7.51 4.05
N GLN A 97 -14.64 -6.32 4.55
CA GLN A 97 -15.63 -5.32 4.96
C GLN A 97 -16.41 -4.73 3.76
N LEU A 98 -15.80 -4.65 2.57
CA LEU A 98 -16.49 -4.23 1.33
C LEU A 98 -17.51 -5.25 0.83
N ALA A 99 -17.26 -6.55 1.07
CA ALA A 99 -18.15 -7.63 0.67
C ALA A 99 -19.43 -7.68 1.52
N ASP A 100 -19.33 -7.31 2.80
CA ASP A 100 -20.44 -7.23 3.75
C ASP A 100 -21.29 -5.95 3.63
N ASP A 101 -20.81 -4.91 2.92
CA ASP A 101 -21.48 -3.61 2.82
C ASP A 101 -22.05 -3.36 1.40
N GLU A 102 -23.38 -3.33 1.26
CA GLU A 102 -24.09 -3.06 -0.01
C GLU A 102 -23.68 -1.72 -0.67
N VAL A 103 -23.11 -0.78 0.09
CA VAL A 103 -22.64 0.52 -0.41
C VAL A 103 -21.27 0.41 -1.10
N GLY A 104 -20.43 -0.56 -0.70
CA GLY A 104 -19.08 -0.76 -1.21
C GLY A 104 -18.98 -1.47 -2.56
N GLN A 105 -20.05 -2.15 -2.99
CA GLN A 105 -20.08 -2.91 -4.24
C GLN A 105 -20.19 -2.04 -5.50
N ARG A 106 -20.77 -0.83 -5.41
CA ARG A 106 -20.97 0.06 -6.57
C ARG A 106 -19.67 0.55 -7.24
N PRO A 107 -18.61 0.97 -6.52
CA PRO A 107 -17.37 1.39 -7.15
C PRO A 107 -16.49 0.25 -7.71
N MET A 108 -16.79 -1.02 -7.42
CA MET A 108 -16.12 -2.17 -8.06
C MET A 108 -16.56 -2.42 -9.52
N SER A 109 -17.58 -1.70 -10.01
CA SER A 109 -18.11 -1.85 -11.38
C SER A 109 -17.33 -1.08 -12.46
N ILE A 110 -16.27 -0.34 -12.09
CA ILE A 110 -15.46 0.44 -13.03
C ILE A 110 -14.32 -0.44 -13.59
N PRO A 111 -14.28 -0.72 -14.91
CA PRO A 111 -13.21 -1.52 -15.50
C PRO A 111 -11.85 -0.83 -15.32
N GLY A 112 -10.85 -1.55 -14.79
CA GLY A 112 -9.50 -1.01 -14.53
C GLY A 112 -9.29 -0.46 -13.11
N VAL A 113 -10.31 -0.55 -12.24
CA VAL A 113 -10.22 -0.21 -10.82
C VAL A 113 -10.06 -1.51 -10.02
N GLY A 114 -8.85 -1.79 -9.55
CA GLY A 114 -8.61 -2.93 -8.65
C GLY A 114 -9.29 -2.74 -7.30
N ALA A 115 -9.41 -3.81 -6.49
CA ALA A 115 -10.07 -3.80 -5.18
C ALA A 115 -9.60 -2.65 -4.26
N VAL A 116 -8.34 -2.25 -4.38
CA VAL A 116 -7.71 -1.12 -3.69
C VAL A 116 -8.25 0.25 -4.12
N THR A 117 -8.40 0.46 -5.43
CA THR A 117 -8.92 1.71 -5.99
C THR A 117 -10.44 1.79 -5.80
N ALA A 118 -11.13 0.63 -5.83
CA ALA A 118 -12.57 0.53 -5.61
C ALA A 118 -12.95 0.80 -4.15
N SER A 119 -12.20 0.24 -3.20
CA SER A 119 -12.38 0.51 -1.77
C SER A 119 -12.08 1.97 -1.42
N ALA A 120 -11.03 2.57 -2.01
CA ALA A 120 -10.76 4.00 -1.85
C ALA A 120 -11.87 4.91 -2.42
N LEU A 121 -12.51 4.50 -3.52
CA LEU A 121 -13.70 5.16 -4.05
C LEU A 121 -14.91 4.99 -3.12
N ALA A 122 -15.14 3.79 -2.59
CA ALA A 122 -16.22 3.51 -1.63
C ALA A 122 -16.08 4.32 -0.34
N ALA A 123 -14.86 4.43 0.19
CA ALA A 123 -14.55 5.20 1.39
C ALA A 123 -14.78 6.72 1.20
N LYS A 124 -14.61 7.22 -0.03
CA LYS A 124 -14.87 8.62 -0.38
C LYS A 124 -16.34 8.88 -0.75
N MET A 125 -17.01 7.92 -1.39
CA MET A 125 -18.42 7.96 -1.74
C MET A 125 -19.28 7.39 -0.62
N GLY A 126 -19.30 8.06 0.54
CA GLY A 126 -20.36 7.83 1.52
C GLY A 126 -21.72 8.10 0.88
N ASP A 127 -22.53 7.04 0.79
CA ASP A 127 -23.89 6.97 0.24
C ASP A 127 -24.19 7.97 -0.91
N ALA A 128 -23.89 7.56 -2.14
CA ALA A 128 -24.16 8.33 -3.37
C ALA A 128 -25.66 8.68 -3.58
N LYS A 129 -26.58 8.19 -2.73
CA LYS A 129 -27.97 8.67 -2.68
C LYS A 129 -28.13 10.05 -2.02
N GLN A 130 -27.09 10.59 -1.38
CA GLN A 130 -27.12 11.91 -0.73
C GLN A 130 -26.72 13.09 -1.63
N TYR A 131 -26.44 12.86 -2.92
CA TYR A 131 -26.12 13.92 -3.90
C TYR A 131 -27.05 13.92 -5.12
N GLY A 132 -28.27 13.41 -4.96
CA GLY A 132 -29.44 13.80 -5.76
C GLY A 132 -30.14 14.99 -5.09
#